data_AF-A0AAU8NB95-F1
#
_entry.id   AF-A0AAU8NB95-F1
#
_cell.length_a   1.000
_cell.length_b   1.000
_cell.length_c   1.000
_cell.angle_alpha   90.00
_cell.angle_beta   90.00
_cell.angle_gamma   90.00
#
_symmetry.space_group_name_H-M   'P 1'
#
loop_
_entity.id
_entity.type
_entity.pdbx_description
1 polymer ?
#
loop_
_entity_poly.entity_id
_entity_poly.type
_entity_poly.pdbx_seq_one_letter_code
_entity_poly.pdbx_strand_id
1 'polypeptide(L)'
;MDPILRVSSFTDIGGSWAEQSIDETYRFGIAGGYKDGSFQPNSQITREEAVKMINGMLYRGPLTGVEASYPDNRSGRWSFGHVEEATRTHTYKINEDGSETMIKYIPEDLW
;
A
#
# COMPACT_ATOMS: atom_id res chain seq x y z
N MET A 1 -35.61 -11.13 9.22
CA MET A 1 -34.37 -10.34 9.24
C MET A 1 -33.55 -10.88 8.09
N ASP A 2 -33.30 -10.08 7.06
CA ASP A 2 -32.42 -10.50 5.97
C ASP A 2 -31.01 -10.70 6.54
N PRO A 3 -30.35 -11.84 6.26
CA PRO A 3 -28.94 -11.95 6.54
C PRO A 3 -28.28 -10.85 5.73
N ILE A 4 -27.51 -9.96 6.39
CA ILE A 4 -26.70 -8.98 5.67
C ILE A 4 -25.82 -9.80 4.75
N LEU A 5 -26.14 -9.83 3.45
CA LEU A 5 -25.26 -10.38 2.43
C LEU A 5 -23.99 -9.54 2.51
N ARG A 6 -22.95 -10.06 3.17
CA ARG A 6 -21.62 -9.46 3.09
C ARG A 6 -21.18 -9.64 1.65
N VAL A 7 -21.29 -8.56 0.88
CA VAL A 7 -20.68 -8.50 -0.44
C VAL A 7 -19.18 -8.37 -0.19
N SER A 8 -18.45 -9.43 -0.51
CA SER A 8 -16.99 -9.44 -0.50
C SER A 8 -16.45 -8.28 -1.34
N SER A 9 -15.37 -7.64 -0.87
CA SER A 9 -14.73 -6.53 -1.59
C SER A 9 -14.05 -6.99 -2.88
N PHE A 10 -13.76 -8.30 -3.00
CA PHE A 10 -13.06 -8.89 -4.14
C PHE A 10 -13.80 -10.12 -4.69
N THR A 11 -13.56 -10.42 -5.96
CA THR A 11 -14.28 -11.48 -6.69
C THR A 11 -13.82 -12.90 -6.32
N ASP A 12 -12.66 -13.05 -5.66
CA ASP A 12 -11.95 -14.31 -5.51
C ASP A 12 -11.61 -14.69 -4.06
N ILE A 13 -12.20 -14.01 -3.07
CA ILE A 13 -11.96 -14.28 -1.65
C ILE A 13 -13.10 -15.04 -0.96
N GLY A 14 -14.25 -15.20 -1.63
CA GLY A 14 -15.42 -15.88 -1.06
C GLY A 14 -15.12 -17.32 -0.64
N GLY A 15 -15.40 -17.65 0.62
CA GLY A 15 -15.14 -18.98 1.19
C GLY A 15 -13.67 -19.23 1.57
N SER A 16 -12.79 -18.23 1.40
CA SER A 16 -11.45 -18.28 1.96
C SER A 16 -11.49 -18.06 3.47
N TRP A 17 -10.63 -18.78 4.21
CA TRP A 17 -10.44 -18.53 5.64
C TRP A 17 -9.98 -17.09 5.93
N ALA A 18 -9.36 -16.43 4.93
CA ALA A 18 -8.82 -15.08 5.04
C ALA A 18 -9.82 -13.99 4.61
N GLU A 19 -11.03 -14.35 4.14
CA GLU A 19 -12.01 -13.42 3.57
C GLU A 19 -12.23 -12.18 4.46
N GLN A 20 -12.55 -12.40 5.74
CA GLN A 20 -12.79 -11.31 6.68
C GLN A 20 -11.54 -10.43 6.90
N SER A 21 -10.36 -11.04 7.05
CA SER A 21 -9.11 -10.30 7.25
C SER A 21 -8.75 -9.47 6.02
N ILE A 22 -9.01 -9.98 4.82
CA ILE A 22 -8.79 -9.27 3.56
C ILE A 22 -9.75 -8.09 3.46
N ASP A 23 -11.04 -8.30 3.72
CA ASP A 23 -12.03 -7.21 3.72
C ASP A 23 -11.69 -6.11 4.74
N GLU A 24 -11.26 -6.48 5.95
CA GLU A 24 -10.88 -5.50 6.97
C GLU A 24 -9.65 -4.70 6.54
N THR A 25 -8.59 -5.36 6.07
CA THR A 25 -7.38 -4.67 5.60
C THR A 25 -7.65 -3.79 4.39
N TYR A 26 -8.56 -4.17 3.49
CA TYR A 26 -9.01 -3.32 2.39
C TYR A 26 -9.76 -2.08 2.90
N ARG A 27 -10.70 -2.25 3.83
CA ARG A 27 -11.46 -1.13 4.41
C ARG A 27 -10.59 -0.11 5.15
N PHE A 28 -9.48 -0.55 5.73
CA PHE A 28 -8.50 0.34 6.36
C PHE A 28 -7.45 0.90 5.38
N GLY A 29 -7.55 0.60 4.08
CA GLY A 29 -6.59 1.05 3.07
C GLY A 29 -5.22 0.35 3.12
N ILE A 30 -5.04 -0.62 4.03
CA ILE A 30 -3.82 -1.41 4.20
C ILE A 30 -3.60 -2.27 2.96
N ALA A 31 -4.62 -3.03 2.55
CA ALA A 31 -4.57 -3.87 1.36
C ALA A 31 -5.33 -3.24 0.19
N GLY A 32 -5.05 -3.70 -1.03
CA GLY A 32 -5.75 -3.30 -2.25
C GLY A 32 -5.98 -4.54 -3.12
N GLY A 33 -6.68 -4.38 -4.23
CA GLY A 33 -6.83 -5.43 -5.23
C GLY A 33 -6.37 -4.99 -6.60
N TYR A 34 -6.44 -5.93 -7.54
CA TYR A 34 -6.08 -5.71 -8.92
C TYR A 34 -7.25 -5.08 -9.69
N LYS A 35 -6.95 -4.56 -10.88
CA LYS A 35 -7.94 -3.86 -11.73
C LYS A 35 -9.10 -4.74 -12.18
N ASP A 36 -8.92 -6.06 -12.16
CA ASP A 36 -9.95 -7.06 -12.48
C ASP A 36 -10.89 -7.36 -11.29
N GLY A 37 -10.69 -6.73 -10.14
CA GLY A 37 -11.48 -6.93 -8.93
C GLY A 37 -11.03 -8.12 -8.08
N SER A 38 -9.92 -8.77 -8.40
CA SER A 38 -9.33 -9.84 -7.59
C SER A 38 -8.43 -9.30 -6.48
N PHE A 39 -8.25 -10.10 -5.42
CA PHE A 39 -7.21 -9.92 -4.40
C PHE A 39 -6.04 -10.87 -4.60
N GLN A 40 -6.30 -12.05 -5.19
CA GLN A 40 -5.36 -13.15 -5.36
C GLN A 40 -4.78 -13.70 -4.04
N PRO A 41 -5.63 -14.17 -3.10
CA PRO A 41 -5.22 -14.51 -1.73
C PRO A 41 -4.20 -15.66 -1.64
N ASN A 42 -4.04 -16.45 -2.70
CA ASN A 42 -3.12 -17.58 -2.75
C ASN A 42 -1.86 -17.31 -3.62
N SER A 43 -1.77 -16.12 -4.23
CA SER A 43 -0.59 -15.72 -5.00
C SER A 43 0.58 -15.36 -4.07
N GLN A 44 1.80 -15.50 -4.57
CA GLN A 44 2.97 -14.98 -3.87
C GLN A 44 2.95 -13.45 -3.91
N ILE A 45 3.14 -12.82 -2.75
CA ILE A 45 3.26 -11.37 -2.66
C ILE A 45 4.63 -10.90 -3.18
N THR A 46 4.64 -9.79 -3.91
CA THR A 46 5.87 -9.11 -4.35
C THR A 46 6.40 -8.17 -3.26
N ARG A 47 7.67 -7.77 -3.39
CA ARG A 47 8.29 -6.79 -2.47
C ARG A 47 7.54 -5.44 -2.45
N GLU A 48 7.06 -5.00 -3.60
CA GLU A 48 6.34 -3.72 -3.73
C GLU A 48 4.94 -3.75 -3.11
N GLU A 49 4.22 -4.86 -3.23
CA GLU A 49 2.93 -5.07 -2.56
C GLU A 49 3.10 -5.12 -1.03
N ALA A 50 4.13 -5.82 -0.55
CA ALA A 50 4.44 -5.86 0.88
C ALA A 50 4.74 -4.45 1.43
N VAL A 51 5.55 -3.65 0.72
CA VAL A 51 5.84 -2.27 1.10
C VAL A 51 4.57 -1.41 1.11
N LYS A 52 3.69 -1.54 0.11
CA LYS A 52 2.39 -0.84 0.10
C LYS A 52 1.57 -1.17 1.34
N MET A 53 1.51 -2.45 1.74
CA MET A 53 0.74 -2.87 2.91
C MET A 53 1.33 -2.33 4.22
N ILE A 54 2.64 -2.39 4.39
CA ILE A 54 3.32 -1.85 5.58
C ILE A 54 3.09 -0.34 5.69
N ASN A 55 3.23 0.40 4.58
CA ASN A 55 2.95 1.83 4.54
C ASN A 55 1.50 2.13 4.94
N GLY A 56 0.53 1.39 4.40
CA GLY A 56 -0.89 1.54 4.78
C GLY A 56 -1.14 1.26 6.26
N MET A 57 -0.49 0.24 6.84
CA MET A 57 -0.59 -0.07 8.28
C MET A 57 -0.02 1.06 9.16
N LEU A 58 0.99 1.77 8.66
CA LEU A 58 1.64 2.88 9.36
C LEU A 58 1.03 4.24 9.02
N TYR A 59 -0.03 4.29 8.21
CA TYR A 59 -0.63 5.53 7.69
C TYR A 59 0.38 6.43 6.96
N ARG A 60 1.21 5.82 6.11
CA ARG A 60 2.28 6.49 5.36
C ARG A 60 2.07 6.42 3.84
N GLY A 61 2.55 7.46 3.17
CA GLY A 61 2.75 7.52 1.71
C GLY A 61 1.48 7.42 0.85
N PRO A 62 1.63 7.27 -0.48
CA PRO A 62 2.90 7.22 -1.22
C PRO A 62 3.63 8.57 -1.24
N LEU A 63 4.96 8.53 -1.27
CA LEU A 63 5.78 9.73 -1.43
C LEU A 63 5.76 10.22 -2.87
N THR A 64 5.65 11.53 -3.07
CA THR A 64 5.58 12.18 -4.38
C THR A 64 6.64 13.28 -4.54
N GLY A 65 6.94 13.64 -5.79
CA GLY A 65 7.84 14.76 -6.09
C GLY A 65 9.32 14.51 -5.77
N VAL A 66 9.74 13.25 -5.67
CA VAL A 66 11.12 12.85 -5.40
C VAL A 66 11.75 12.11 -6.58
N GLU A 67 13.08 12.13 -6.63
CA GLU A 67 13.85 11.30 -7.56
C GLU A 67 13.98 9.86 -7.06
N ALA A 68 14.09 8.92 -8.00
CA ALA A 68 14.23 7.50 -7.70
C ALA A 68 15.51 7.21 -6.91
N SER A 69 15.38 6.49 -5.80
CA SER A 69 16.53 5.98 -5.03
C SER A 69 17.19 4.77 -5.69
N TYR A 70 16.41 3.99 -6.46
CA TYR A 70 16.85 2.75 -7.10
C TYR A 70 16.62 2.79 -8.61
N PRO A 71 17.55 2.25 -9.43
CA PRO A 71 17.44 2.29 -10.89
C PRO A 71 16.27 1.47 -11.45
N ASP A 72 15.75 0.51 -10.68
CA ASP A 72 14.59 -0.32 -11.02
C ASP A 72 13.26 0.21 -10.49
N ASN A 73 13.28 1.22 -9.61
CA ASN A 73 12.09 1.93 -9.11
C ASN A 73 11.75 3.14 -10.00
N ARG A 74 11.24 2.89 -11.20
CA ARG A 74 10.94 3.95 -12.18
C ARG A 74 9.70 4.76 -11.77
N SER A 75 9.72 6.08 -11.96
CA SER A 75 8.64 7.02 -11.54
C SER A 75 7.24 6.74 -12.09
N GLY A 76 7.12 6.03 -13.22
CA GLY A 76 5.84 5.61 -13.78
C GLY A 76 5.27 4.31 -13.19
N ARG A 77 5.99 3.63 -12.29
CA ARG A 77 5.54 2.38 -11.65
C ARG A 77 4.54 2.73 -10.54
N TRP A 78 3.46 1.94 -10.42
CA TRP A 78 2.40 2.17 -9.43
C TRP A 78 2.93 2.23 -7.98
N SER A 79 4.00 1.49 -7.69
CA SER A 79 4.61 1.38 -6.38
C SER A 79 5.70 2.41 -6.13
N PHE A 80 6.03 3.27 -7.11
CA PHE A 80 7.16 4.19 -7.05
C PHE A 80 7.21 4.95 -5.73
N GLY A 81 6.14 5.66 -5.40
CA GLY A 81 6.06 6.46 -4.19
C GLY A 81 6.03 5.65 -2.91
N HIS A 82 5.50 4.41 -2.93
CA HIS A 82 5.54 3.53 -1.76
C HIS A 82 6.94 3.01 -1.47
N VAL A 83 7.73 2.71 -2.51
CA VAL A 83 9.13 2.31 -2.36
C VAL A 83 9.95 3.49 -1.84
N GLU A 84 9.79 4.68 -2.41
CA GLU A 84 10.50 5.87 -1.93
C GLU A 84 10.13 6.24 -0.50
N GLU A 85 8.86 6.09 -0.12
CA GLU A 85 8.36 6.29 1.24
C GLU A 85 9.06 5.40 2.28
N ALA A 86 9.34 4.14 1.90
CA ALA A 86 9.97 3.16 2.77
C ALA A 86 11.52 3.21 2.75
N THR A 87 12.11 4.02 1.86
CA THR A 87 13.56 4.04 1.63
C THR A 87 14.31 4.97 2.58
N ARG A 88 13.67 6.06 3.02
CA ARG A 88 14.35 7.15 3.70
C ARG A 88 13.52 7.72 4.84
N THR A 89 14.14 7.92 6.00
CA THR A 89 13.52 8.70 7.06
C THR A 89 13.45 10.17 6.66
N HIS A 90 12.28 10.78 6.83
CA HIS A 90 12.04 12.17 6.46
C HIS A 90 10.88 12.78 7.25
N THR A 91 10.85 14.11 7.30
CA THR A 91 9.65 14.85 7.68
C THR A 91 8.79 15.08 6.44
N TYR A 92 7.48 15.09 6.61
CA TYR A 92 6.52 15.13 5.51
C TYR A 92 5.36 16.08 5.78
N LYS A 93 4.63 16.42 4.72
CA LYS A 93 3.25 16.91 4.77
C LYS A 93 2.36 15.92 4.02
N ILE A 94 1.13 15.79 4.49
CA ILE A 94 0.08 15.05 3.79
C ILE A 94 -0.60 16.01 2.80
N ASN A 95 -0.74 15.57 1.56
CA ASN A 95 -1.43 16.25 0.47
C ASN A 95 -2.95 15.98 0.56
N GLU A 96 -3.77 16.75 -0.17
CA GLU A 96 -5.24 16.60 -0.14
C GLU A 96 -5.72 15.21 -0.60
N ASP A 97 -4.94 14.53 -1.45
CA ASP A 97 -5.20 13.19 -1.96
C ASP A 97 -4.67 12.06 -1.05
N GLY A 98 -4.09 12.42 0.11
CA GLY A 98 -3.50 11.49 1.06
C GLY A 98 -2.05 11.09 0.74
N SER A 99 -1.49 11.51 -0.39
CA SER A 99 -0.07 11.29 -0.68
C SER A 99 0.83 12.18 0.18
N GLU A 100 2.13 11.87 0.22
CA GLU A 100 3.10 12.64 0.99
C GLU A 100 4.05 13.43 0.11
N THR A 101 4.49 14.59 0.61
CA THR A 101 5.62 15.34 0.06
C THR A 101 6.70 15.46 1.13
N MET A 102 7.93 15.12 0.79
CA MET A 102 9.08 15.30 1.67
C MET A 102 9.33 16.80 1.93
N ILE A 103 9.38 17.19 3.21
CA ILE A 103 9.79 18.53 3.64
C ILE A 103 11.30 18.57 3.87
N LYS A 104 11.83 17.56 4.56
CA LYS A 104 13.26 17.48 4.92
C LYS A 104 13.68 16.03 5.10
N TYR A 105 14.79 15.66 4.46
CA TYR A 105 15.49 14.40 4.68
C TYR A 105 16.13 14.36 6.07
N ILE A 106 15.97 13.23 6.76
CA ILE A 106 16.62 12.95 8.05
C ILE A 106 17.66 11.86 7.78
N PRO A 107 18.96 12.20 7.78
CA PRO A 107 20.01 11.19 7.67
C PRO A 107 19.87 10.18 8.81
N GLU A 108 19.85 8.90 8.47
CA GLU A 108 19.98 7.84 9.46
C GLU A 108 21.47 7.67 9.78
N ASP A 109 21.79 7.66 11.07
CA ASP A 109 23.10 7.18 11.52
C ASP A 109 23.12 5.68 11.18
N LEU A 110 23.76 5.34 10.05
CA LEU A 110 24.08 3.95 9.76
C LEU A 110 24.91 3.46 10.95
N TRP A 111 24.41 2.39 11.57
CA TRP A 111 24.95 1.75 12.77
C TRP A 111 26.47 1.60 12.77
#